data_AF-A0A1F6IW78-F1
#
_entry.id   AF-A0A1F6IW78-F1
#
_cell.length_a   1.000
_cell.length_b   1.000
_cell.length_c   1.000
_cell.angle_alpha   90.00
_cell.angle_beta   90.00
_cell.angle_gamma   90.00
#
_symmetry.space_group_name_H-M   'P 1'
#
loop_
_entity.id
_entity.type
_entity.pdbx_description
1 polymer ?
#
loop_
_entity_poly.entity_id
_entity_poly.type
_entity_poly.pdbx_seq_one_letter_code
_entity_poly.pdbx_strand_id
1 'polypeptide(L)'
;MKLSAHQALRRGLAVSFSKGFTLIELLVVIAVIGVLAAIVLLAVNPGEQLSRGRDTSRIAAVTQLGRALQGYYTANNGTFPTQGTTWITTLVTSGDVKVAPVNPAYSIAPVAPICTYASYAQGGTVTGYCYRATATDAIIFVKLESTLYDGKCVAGEDVFYAFSTADARAGGVCRTAAAGEPAVGTQTFVF
;
A
#
# COMPACT_ATOMS: atom_id res chain seq x y z
N MET A 1 -15.69 -44.44 79.67
CA MET A 1 -16.35 -43.15 79.43
C MET A 1 -16.07 -42.74 77.98
N LYS A 2 -17.11 -42.73 77.12
CA LYS A 2 -17.28 -42.01 75.85
C LYS A 2 -16.13 -42.10 74.80
N LEU A 3 -16.30 -42.83 73.69
CA LEU A 3 -16.89 -42.37 72.41
C LEU A 3 -16.41 -40.98 71.98
N SER A 4 -15.69 -40.88 70.86
CA SER A 4 -16.23 -40.27 69.62
C SER A 4 -15.14 -39.90 68.60
N ALA A 5 -15.44 -40.19 67.34
CA ALA A 5 -15.08 -39.44 66.14
C ALA A 5 -13.60 -39.26 65.77
N HIS A 6 -13.19 -39.95 64.70
CA HIS A 6 -12.97 -39.28 63.41
C HIS A 6 -12.72 -40.32 62.31
N GLN A 7 -13.78 -40.98 61.83
CA GLN A 7 -13.75 -41.58 60.49
C GLN A 7 -13.89 -40.45 59.47
N ALA A 8 -12.78 -39.76 59.19
CA ALA A 8 -12.70 -38.80 58.11
C ALA A 8 -12.51 -39.57 56.78
N LEU A 9 -13.57 -39.53 55.98
CA LEU A 9 -13.68 -39.98 54.59
C LEU A 9 -12.40 -39.73 53.77
N ARG A 10 -11.64 -40.80 53.49
CA ARG A 10 -10.71 -40.83 52.35
C ARG A 10 -11.51 -41.10 51.08
N ARG A 11 -12.21 -40.08 50.58
CA ARG A 11 -12.69 -40.09 49.18
C ARG A 11 -11.45 -39.96 48.29
N GLY A 12 -10.98 -41.09 47.76
CA GLY A 12 -9.96 -41.11 46.72
C GLY A 12 -10.45 -40.30 45.53
N LEU A 13 -9.72 -39.23 45.20
CA LEU A 13 -9.95 -38.42 44.03
C LEU A 13 -9.64 -39.30 42.80
N ALA A 14 -10.68 -39.84 42.17
CA ALA A 14 -10.54 -40.57 40.91
C ALA A 14 -10.10 -39.58 39.83
N VAL A 15 -8.81 -39.58 39.51
CA VAL A 15 -8.29 -38.89 38.32
C VAL A 15 -8.79 -39.67 37.10
N SER A 16 -9.77 -39.10 36.41
CA SER A 16 -10.18 -39.55 35.09
C SER A 16 -8.98 -39.40 34.15
N PHE A 17 -8.42 -40.52 33.68
CA PHE A 17 -7.46 -40.51 32.57
C PHE A 17 -8.19 -40.02 31.32
N SER A 18 -8.09 -38.72 31.05
CA SER A 18 -8.42 -38.15 29.75
C SER A 18 -7.67 -38.93 28.69
N LYS A 19 -8.38 -39.47 27.69
CA LYS A 19 -7.78 -40.21 26.57
C LYS A 19 -6.69 -39.33 25.94
N GLY A 20 -5.45 -39.80 26.00
CA GLY A 20 -4.33 -39.15 25.32
C GLY A 20 -4.42 -39.36 23.81
N PHE A 21 -3.95 -38.38 23.05
CA PHE A 21 -3.78 -38.51 21.60
C PHE A 21 -2.83 -39.67 21.27
N THR A 22 -3.19 -40.47 20.29
CA THR A 22 -2.32 -41.50 19.73
C THR A 22 -1.26 -40.86 18.83
N LEU A 23 -0.08 -41.49 18.74
CA LEU A 23 0.98 -41.04 17.82
C LEU A 23 0.50 -41.05 16.36
N ILE A 24 -0.37 -41.99 15.98
CA ILE A 24 -0.91 -42.08 14.62
C ILE A 24 -1.88 -40.94 14.30
N GLU A 25 -2.69 -40.52 15.27
CA GLU A 25 -3.58 -39.35 15.10
C GLU A 25 -2.77 -38.09 14.85
N LEU A 26 -1.68 -37.88 15.59
CA LEU A 26 -0.83 -36.72 15.36
C LEU A 26 -0.08 -36.78 14.01
N LEU A 27 0.35 -37.98 13.59
CA LEU A 27 1.05 -38.19 12.33
C LEU A 27 0.15 -37.89 11.12
N VAL A 28 -1.09 -38.36 11.13
CA VAL A 28 -2.04 -38.09 10.04
C VAL A 28 -2.37 -36.59 9.97
N VAL A 29 -2.52 -35.92 11.12
CA VAL A 29 -2.83 -34.48 11.15
C VAL A 29 -1.73 -33.64 10.53
N ILE A 30 -0.45 -33.88 10.87
CA ILE A 30 0.65 -33.12 10.26
C ILE A 30 0.78 -33.42 8.76
N ALA A 31 0.46 -34.65 8.33
CA ALA A 31 0.45 -35.01 6.92
C ALA A 31 -0.63 -34.22 6.16
N VAL A 32 -1.85 -34.16 6.70
CA VAL A 32 -2.95 -33.40 6.10
C VAL A 32 -2.66 -31.90 6.08
N ILE A 33 -2.14 -31.33 7.18
CA ILE A 33 -1.76 -29.90 7.24
C ILE A 33 -0.68 -29.59 6.20
N GLY A 34 0.31 -30.47 6.03
CA GLY A 34 1.36 -30.31 5.03
C GLY A 34 0.82 -30.26 3.60
N VAL A 35 -0.11 -31.15 3.25
CA VAL A 35 -0.73 -31.16 1.90
C VAL A 35 -1.56 -29.90 1.66
N LEU A 36 -2.39 -29.50 2.64
CA LEU A 36 -3.21 -28.30 2.51
C LEU A 36 -2.36 -27.02 2.38
N ALA A 37 -1.29 -26.91 3.18
CA ALA A 37 -0.38 -25.76 3.12
C ALA A 37 0.30 -25.63 1.75
N ALA A 38 0.74 -26.74 1.15
CA ALA A 38 1.35 -26.75 -0.17
C ALA A 38 0.39 -26.26 -1.27
N ILE A 39 -0.87 -26.72 -1.25
CA ILE A 39 -1.89 -26.29 -2.23
C ILE A 39 -2.17 -24.79 -2.10
N VAL A 40 -2.32 -24.28 -0.87
CA VAL A 40 -2.61 -22.86 -0.63
C VAL A 40 -1.49 -21.95 -1.14
N LEU A 41 -0.23 -22.33 -0.93
CA LEU A 41 0.91 -21.54 -1.41
C LEU A 41 1.01 -21.48 -2.93
N LEU A 42 0.56 -22.51 -3.65
CA LEU A 42 0.48 -22.48 -5.12
C LEU A 42 -0.69 -21.62 -5.61
N ALA A 43 -1.76 -21.49 -4.82
CA ALA A 43 -2.94 -20.71 -5.17
C ALA A 43 -2.79 -19.21 -4.87
N VAL A 44 -1.97 -18.84 -3.88
CA VAL A 44 -1.76 -17.44 -3.47
C VAL A 44 -0.45 -16.93 -4.07
N ASN A 45 -0.50 -15.80 -4.79
CA ASN A 45 0.72 -15.07 -5.18
C ASN A 45 1.07 -14.06 -4.07
N PRO A 46 2.00 -14.38 -3.14
CA PRO A 46 2.34 -13.47 -2.04
C PRO A 46 2.97 -12.16 -2.55
N GLY A 47 3.67 -12.18 -3.69
CA GLY A 47 4.26 -10.98 -4.28
C GLY A 47 3.21 -9.98 -4.73
N GLU A 48 2.14 -10.47 -5.37
CA GLU A 48 1.01 -9.66 -5.79
C GLU A 48 0.24 -9.09 -4.57
N GLN A 49 0.04 -9.88 -3.51
CA GLN A 49 -0.63 -9.42 -2.29
C GLN A 49 0.15 -8.31 -1.58
N LEU A 50 1.47 -8.42 -1.53
CA LEU A 50 2.32 -7.36 -0.98
C LEU A 50 2.27 -6.09 -1.84
N SER A 51 2.23 -6.23 -3.17
CA SER A 51 2.12 -5.11 -4.10
C SER A 51 0.79 -4.37 -3.95
N ARG A 52 -0.32 -5.09 -3.79
CA ARG A 52 -1.64 -4.51 -3.47
C ARG A 52 -1.65 -3.72 -2.17
N GLY A 53 -0.98 -4.24 -1.14
CA GLY A 53 -0.81 -3.55 0.14
C GLY A 53 -0.07 -2.21 -0.02
N ARG A 54 1.02 -2.19 -0.79
CA ARG A 54 1.77 -0.96 -1.10
C ARG A 54 0.96 0.02 -1.94
N ASP A 55 0.23 -0.48 -2.94
CA ASP A 55 -0.61 0.35 -3.82
C ASP A 55 -1.75 1.01 -3.08
N THR A 56 -2.33 0.36 -2.05
CA THR A 56 -3.34 0.98 -1.18
C THR A 56 -2.79 2.24 -0.51
N SER A 57 -1.57 2.17 0.04
CA SER A 57 -0.90 3.32 0.64
C SER A 57 -0.56 4.39 -0.40
N ARG A 58 -0.12 4.00 -1.61
CA ARG A 58 0.17 4.93 -2.72
C ARG A 58 -1.06 5.72 -3.15
N ILE A 59 -2.18 5.03 -3.35
CA ILE A 59 -3.47 5.60 -3.76
C ILE A 59 -3.96 6.62 -2.72
N ALA A 60 -3.91 6.25 -1.45
CA ALA A 60 -4.29 7.14 -0.36
C ALA A 60 -3.40 8.39 -0.31
N ALA A 61 -2.08 8.22 -0.39
CA ALA A 61 -1.13 9.32 -0.37
C ALA A 61 -1.28 10.28 -1.55
N VAL A 62 -1.41 9.77 -2.78
CA VAL A 62 -1.63 10.60 -3.98
C VAL A 62 -2.93 11.39 -3.86
N THR A 63 -4.00 10.76 -3.38
CA THR A 63 -5.29 11.44 -3.19
C THR A 63 -5.20 12.53 -2.12
N GLN A 64 -4.52 12.24 -0.99
CA GLN A 64 -4.32 13.21 0.09
C GLN A 64 -3.48 14.40 -0.38
N LEU A 65 -2.35 14.13 -1.03
CA LEU A 65 -1.43 15.16 -1.52
C LEU A 65 -2.06 15.97 -2.65
N GLY A 66 -2.83 15.35 -3.55
CA GLY A 66 -3.57 16.06 -4.60
C GLY A 66 -4.58 17.06 -4.04
N ARG A 67 -5.35 16.67 -3.02
CA ARG A 67 -6.25 17.59 -2.31
C ARG A 67 -5.50 18.69 -1.56
N ALA A 68 -4.37 18.35 -0.94
CA ALA A 68 -3.52 19.33 -0.28
C ALA A 68 -2.94 20.36 -1.26
N LEU A 69 -2.59 19.95 -2.48
CA LEU A 69 -2.16 20.86 -3.54
C LEU A 69 -3.27 21.85 -3.93
N GLN A 70 -4.53 21.41 -4.01
CA GLN A 70 -5.66 22.30 -4.26
C GLN A 70 -5.89 23.29 -3.10
N GLY A 71 -5.78 22.80 -1.86
CA GLY A 71 -5.84 23.64 -0.66
C GLY A 71 -4.74 24.70 -0.66
N TYR A 72 -3.51 24.28 -0.91
CA TYR A 72 -2.35 25.15 -1.03
C TYR A 72 -2.55 26.21 -2.12
N TYR A 73 -3.01 25.81 -3.31
CA TYR A 73 -3.28 26.73 -4.43
C TYR A 73 -4.25 27.84 -4.02
N THR A 74 -5.33 27.47 -3.32
CA THR A 74 -6.34 28.41 -2.83
C THR A 74 -5.79 29.34 -1.74
N ALA A 75 -4.93 28.83 -0.86
CA ALA A 75 -4.34 29.58 0.24
C ALA A 75 -3.16 30.49 -0.19
N ASN A 76 -2.48 30.16 -1.29
CA ASN A 76 -1.23 30.82 -1.74
C ASN A 76 -1.44 31.54 -3.07
N ASN A 77 -2.48 32.37 -3.15
CA ASN A 77 -2.72 33.30 -4.27
C ASN A 77 -2.73 32.63 -5.67
N GLY A 78 -3.22 31.39 -5.77
CA GLY A 78 -3.27 30.67 -7.05
C GLY A 78 -1.91 30.21 -7.54
N THR A 79 -1.01 29.86 -6.62
CA THR A 79 0.30 29.29 -6.95
C THR A 79 0.45 27.91 -6.32
N PHE A 80 1.06 26.99 -7.07
CA PHE A 80 1.42 25.66 -6.55
C PHE A 80 2.84 25.67 -5.95
N PRO A 81 3.18 24.70 -5.07
CA PRO A 81 4.53 24.55 -4.58
C PRO A 81 5.54 24.39 -5.71
N THR A 82 6.71 25.00 -5.55
CA THR A 82 7.80 24.89 -6.53
C THR A 82 8.16 23.42 -6.75
N GLN A 83 8.28 23.03 -8.01
CA GLN A 83 8.73 21.69 -8.38
C GLN A 83 10.17 21.48 -7.89
N GLY A 84 10.43 20.36 -7.22
CA GLY A 84 11.72 20.07 -6.59
C GLY A 84 11.60 18.91 -5.61
N THR A 85 12.58 18.72 -4.73
CA THR A 85 12.55 17.64 -3.71
C THR A 85 11.77 18.00 -2.45
N THR A 86 11.42 19.28 -2.29
CA THR A 86 10.85 19.82 -1.05
C THR A 86 9.36 20.15 -1.13
N TRP A 87 8.69 19.90 -2.26
CA TRP A 87 7.28 20.27 -2.45
C TRP A 87 6.35 19.65 -1.40
N ILE A 88 6.60 18.41 -0.97
CA ILE A 88 5.86 17.78 0.14
C ILE A 88 6.16 18.50 1.46
N THR A 89 7.43 18.83 1.71
CA THR A 89 7.82 19.61 2.91
C THR A 89 7.12 20.97 2.92
N THR A 90 7.01 21.63 1.77
CA THR A 90 6.25 22.89 1.64
C THR A 90 4.80 22.71 2.08
N LEU A 91 4.12 21.65 1.63
CA LEU A 91 2.74 21.33 2.05
C LEU A 91 2.62 21.00 3.55
N VAL A 92 3.66 20.41 4.14
CA VAL A 92 3.70 20.14 5.58
C VAL A 92 3.90 21.43 6.38
N THR A 93 4.83 22.28 5.96
CA THR A 93 5.13 23.56 6.62
C THR A 93 3.99 24.56 6.49
N SER A 94 3.27 24.58 5.36
CA SER A 94 2.05 25.38 5.18
C SER A 94 0.84 24.84 5.96
N GLY A 95 0.92 23.60 6.46
CA GLY A 95 -0.12 22.98 7.25
C GLY A 95 -1.23 22.30 6.45
N ASP A 96 -1.12 22.24 5.12
CA ASP A 96 -2.04 21.53 4.23
C ASP A 96 -1.97 20.00 4.42
N VAL A 97 -0.82 19.51 4.87
CA VAL A 97 -0.61 18.11 5.27
C VAL A 97 0.00 18.06 6.66
N LYS A 98 -0.56 17.26 7.58
CA LYS A 98 -0.02 17.16 8.95
C LYS A 98 1.30 16.40 9.03
N VAL A 99 1.44 15.33 8.26
CA VAL A 99 2.63 14.49 8.19
C VAL A 99 2.81 14.03 6.76
N ALA A 100 4.03 14.16 6.23
CA ALA A 100 4.37 13.65 4.91
C ALA A 100 4.06 12.15 4.84
N PRO A 101 3.31 11.66 3.83
CA PRO A 101 3.08 10.24 3.67
C PRO A 101 4.41 9.49 3.56
N VAL A 102 4.53 8.39 4.31
CA VAL A 102 5.71 7.53 4.22
C VAL A 102 5.82 7.01 2.79
N ASN A 103 7.02 7.11 2.23
CA ASN A 103 7.25 6.58 0.90
C ASN A 103 7.19 5.04 0.95
N PRO A 104 6.31 4.38 0.18
CA PRO A 104 6.41 2.95 0.00
C PRO A 104 7.75 2.64 -0.68
N ALA A 105 8.63 1.92 0.00
CA ALA A 105 9.86 1.44 -0.62
C ALA A 105 9.50 0.66 -1.90
N TYR A 106 10.00 1.11 -3.05
CA TYR A 106 9.92 0.33 -4.27
C TYR A 106 10.82 -0.89 -4.09
N SER A 107 10.23 -2.09 -4.07
CA SER A 107 10.96 -3.34 -3.87
C SER A 107 11.46 -3.96 -5.17
N ILE A 108 11.22 -3.30 -6.31
CA ILE A 108 11.63 -3.77 -7.63
C ILE A 108 12.87 -2.98 -8.07
N ALA A 109 14.02 -3.64 -8.09
CA ALA A 109 15.19 -3.14 -8.81
C ALA A 109 15.20 -3.76 -10.22
N PRO A 110 15.52 -3.02 -11.29
CA PRO A 110 15.72 -1.58 -11.37
C PRO A 110 14.44 -0.90 -11.87
N VAL A 111 13.68 -0.19 -11.03
CA VAL A 111 12.73 0.77 -11.62
C VAL A 111 13.56 1.89 -12.22
N ALA A 112 13.52 2.05 -13.55
CA ALA A 112 13.88 3.31 -14.17
C ALA A 112 13.17 4.44 -13.40
N PRO A 113 13.80 5.61 -13.16
CA PRO A 113 13.18 6.65 -12.35
C PRO A 113 11.81 6.99 -12.94
N ILE A 114 10.75 6.73 -12.16
CA ILE A 114 9.34 6.95 -12.55
C ILE A 114 9.04 8.45 -12.78
N CYS A 115 10.02 9.32 -12.52
CA CYS A 115 9.98 10.73 -12.88
C CYS A 115 11.24 11.09 -13.71
N THR A 116 11.13 11.03 -15.03
CA THR A 116 12.22 11.22 -16.01
C THR A 116 12.50 12.68 -16.36
N TYR A 117 11.61 13.62 -16.03
CA TYR A 117 11.80 15.05 -16.31
C TYR A 117 11.89 15.86 -15.02
N ALA A 118 13.08 16.43 -14.74
CA ALA A 118 13.35 17.58 -13.87
C ALA A 118 12.68 17.67 -12.48
N SER A 119 12.05 16.62 -11.96
CA SER A 119 11.64 16.49 -10.56
C SER A 119 12.61 15.61 -9.75
N TYR A 120 13.68 15.14 -10.40
CA TYR A 120 14.89 14.55 -9.81
C TYR A 120 16.13 15.08 -10.52
N ALA A 121 16.64 16.23 -10.10
CA ALA A 121 18.05 16.52 -10.30
C ALA A 121 18.75 16.38 -8.94
N GLN A 122 19.49 15.29 -8.81
CA GLN A 122 20.62 15.05 -7.88
C GLN A 122 20.29 14.48 -6.48
N GLY A 123 20.52 13.17 -6.32
CA GLY A 123 21.28 12.66 -5.17
C GLY A 123 20.64 12.58 -3.78
N GLY A 124 19.32 12.45 -3.64
CA GLY A 124 18.66 12.31 -2.33
C GLY A 124 17.43 11.42 -2.39
N THR A 125 17.18 10.69 -1.30
CA THR A 125 16.09 9.72 -1.08
C THR A 125 14.84 10.03 -1.88
N VAL A 126 14.50 9.10 -2.77
CA VAL A 126 13.31 9.23 -3.61
C VAL A 126 12.09 9.36 -2.68
N THR A 127 11.29 10.43 -2.79
CA THR A 127 9.87 10.39 -2.42
C THR A 127 9.16 9.76 -3.62
N GLY A 128 8.53 8.60 -3.46
CA GLY A 128 8.04 7.76 -4.55
C GLY A 128 6.84 8.32 -5.31
N TYR A 129 6.51 9.59 -5.11
CA TYR A 129 5.42 10.32 -5.73
C TYR A 129 6.01 11.35 -6.69
N CYS A 130 5.59 11.32 -7.96
CA CYS A 130 5.97 12.32 -8.94
C CYS A 130 4.97 13.48 -8.90
N TYR A 131 5.49 14.69 -9.05
CA TYR A 131 4.70 15.91 -9.01
C TYR A 131 5.15 16.84 -10.13
N ARG A 132 4.18 17.40 -10.85
CA ARG A 132 4.41 18.43 -11.85
C ARG A 132 3.36 19.51 -11.73
N ALA A 133 3.77 20.74 -11.96
CA ALA A 133 2.88 21.89 -11.92
C ALA A 133 3.21 22.92 -12.98
N THR A 134 2.17 23.66 -13.36
CA THR A 134 2.18 24.86 -14.19
C THR A 134 1.60 26.00 -13.35
N ALA A 135 1.36 27.16 -13.96
CA ALA A 135 0.75 28.29 -13.27
C ALA A 135 -0.70 28.01 -12.80
N THR A 136 -1.44 27.18 -13.54
CA THR A 136 -2.87 26.94 -13.31
C THR A 136 -3.19 25.54 -12.84
N ASP A 137 -2.37 24.57 -13.25
CA ASP A 137 -2.66 23.15 -13.07
C ASP A 137 -1.45 22.42 -12.52
N ALA A 138 -1.73 21.42 -11.69
CA ALA A 138 -0.80 20.45 -11.16
C ALA A 138 -1.32 19.01 -11.31
N ILE A 139 -0.38 18.08 -11.45
CA ILE A 139 -0.63 16.65 -11.40
C ILE A 139 0.36 15.99 -10.45
N ILE A 140 -0.15 15.06 -9.65
CA ILE A 140 0.65 14.17 -8.82
C ILE A 140 0.31 12.74 -9.19
N PHE A 141 1.32 11.89 -9.32
CA PHE A 141 1.11 10.52 -9.74
C PHE A 141 2.16 9.56 -9.18
N VAL A 142 1.81 8.28 -9.24
CA VAL A 142 2.65 7.16 -8.82
C VAL A 142 2.35 5.96 -9.72
N LYS A 143 3.37 5.17 -10.04
CA LYS A 143 3.18 3.90 -10.75
C LYS A 143 2.64 2.85 -9.76
N LEU A 144 1.62 2.11 -10.15
CA LEU A 144 1.11 0.98 -9.38
C LEU A 144 1.98 -0.26 -9.66
N GLU A 145 2.20 -1.08 -8.64
CA GLU A 145 3.01 -2.31 -8.75
C GLU A 145 2.17 -3.57 -8.95
N SER A 146 0.93 -3.56 -8.47
CA SER A 146 0.00 -4.67 -8.58
C SER A 146 -0.54 -4.78 -9.99
N THR A 147 -0.64 -6.01 -10.46
CA THR A 147 -1.28 -6.36 -11.74
C THR A 147 -2.82 -6.31 -11.68
N LEU A 148 -3.40 -5.94 -10.53
CA LEU A 148 -4.85 -5.85 -10.31
C LEU A 148 -5.57 -5.01 -11.36
N TYR A 149 -4.91 -3.94 -11.82
CA TYR A 149 -5.51 -2.97 -12.73
C TYR A 149 -5.05 -3.11 -14.19
N ASP A 150 -4.20 -4.09 -14.50
CA ASP A 150 -3.67 -4.27 -15.87
C ASP A 150 -4.81 -4.50 -16.88
N GLY A 151 -5.89 -5.18 -16.47
CA GLY A 151 -7.08 -5.38 -17.30
C GLY A 151 -7.88 -4.09 -17.58
N LYS A 152 -7.49 -2.94 -17.04
CA LYS A 152 -8.07 -1.62 -17.33
C LYS A 152 -7.30 -0.88 -18.42
N CYS A 153 -6.13 -1.35 -18.80
CA CYS A 153 -5.26 -0.74 -19.80
C CYS A 153 -5.08 -1.65 -21.02
N VAL A 154 -4.61 -1.10 -22.14
CA VAL A 154 -4.25 -1.95 -23.29
C VAL A 154 -2.89 -2.61 -23.07
N ALA A 155 -2.65 -3.73 -23.75
CA ALA A 155 -1.40 -4.46 -23.60
C ALA A 155 -0.17 -3.58 -23.91
N GLY A 156 0.81 -3.56 -23.01
CA GLY A 156 2.01 -2.74 -23.11
C GLY A 156 1.91 -1.34 -22.49
N GLU A 157 0.79 -1.01 -21.85
CA GLU A 157 0.65 0.17 -21.01
C GLU A 157 1.00 -0.10 -19.55
N ASP A 158 1.55 0.92 -18.92
CA ASP A 158 1.76 1.00 -17.48
C ASP A 158 0.55 1.67 -16.81
N VAL A 159 0.21 1.18 -15.61
CA VAL A 159 -0.84 1.76 -14.78
C VAL A 159 -0.27 2.75 -13.77
N PHE A 160 -0.73 3.99 -13.85
CA PHE A 160 -0.46 5.03 -12.87
C PHE A 160 -1.73 5.33 -12.08
N TYR A 161 -1.56 5.71 -10.82
CA TYR A 161 -2.60 6.41 -10.09
C TYR A 161 -2.23 7.88 -10.00
N ALA A 162 -3.12 8.75 -10.48
CA ALA A 162 -2.86 10.18 -10.58
C ALA A 162 -3.99 11.00 -9.97
N PHE A 163 -3.65 12.17 -9.43
CA PHE A 163 -4.59 13.24 -9.12
C PHE A 163 -4.29 14.42 -10.03
N SER A 164 -5.27 14.82 -10.82
CA SER A 164 -5.25 15.99 -11.68
C SER A 164 -6.03 17.12 -11.02
N THR A 165 -5.37 18.25 -10.78
CA THR A 165 -6.06 19.45 -10.26
C THR A 165 -6.91 20.13 -11.33
N ALA A 166 -6.55 19.99 -12.62
CA ALA A 166 -7.34 20.45 -13.75
C ALA A 166 -8.72 19.78 -13.80
N ASP A 167 -8.75 18.46 -13.54
CA ASP A 167 -10.00 17.68 -13.50
C ASP A 167 -10.62 17.60 -12.10
N ALA A 168 -9.95 18.19 -11.09
CA ALA A 168 -10.25 18.04 -9.67
C ALA A 168 -10.54 16.58 -9.25
N ARG A 169 -9.85 15.61 -9.86
CA ARG A 169 -10.15 14.19 -9.76
C ARG A 169 -8.86 13.37 -9.64
N ALA A 170 -8.96 12.27 -8.89
CA ALA A 170 -8.00 11.19 -8.95
C ALA A 170 -8.59 9.92 -9.56
N GLY A 171 -7.69 9.09 -10.10
CA GLY A 171 -8.03 7.79 -10.65
C GLY A 171 -6.84 7.12 -11.32
N GLY A 172 -7.10 5.94 -11.87
CA GLY A 172 -6.15 5.22 -12.70
C GLY A 172 -5.95 5.88 -14.06
N VAL A 173 -4.71 5.97 -14.52
CA VAL A 173 -4.34 6.47 -15.85
C VAL A 173 -3.41 5.47 -16.50
N CYS A 174 -3.76 5.03 -17.71
CA CYS A 174 -2.93 4.14 -18.51
C CYS A 174 -2.01 4.97 -19.42
N ARG A 175 -0.74 4.56 -19.54
CA ARG A 175 0.22 5.20 -20.44
C ARG A 175 1.16 4.18 -21.08
N THR A 176 1.44 4.33 -22.36
CA THR A 176 2.50 3.56 -23.02
C THR A 176 3.88 4.09 -22.65
N ALA A 177 4.91 3.25 -22.77
CA ALA A 177 6.30 3.69 -22.61
C ALA A 177 6.66 4.89 -23.52
N ALA A 178 6.10 4.95 -24.73
CA ALA A 178 6.31 6.04 -25.68
C ALA A 178 5.58 7.34 -25.30
N ALA A 179 4.39 7.24 -24.70
CA ALA A 179 3.64 8.39 -24.19
C ALA A 179 4.25 8.95 -22.89
N GLY A 180 5.09 8.17 -22.22
CA GLY A 180 5.72 8.53 -20.96
C GLY A 180 4.72 8.72 -19.82
N GLU A 181 5.19 9.36 -18.76
CA GLU A 181 4.43 9.60 -17.53
C GLU A 181 3.20 10.51 -17.72
N PRO A 182 2.24 10.49 -16.77
CA PRO A 182 1.18 11.49 -16.70
C PRO A 182 1.71 12.93 -16.73
N ALA A 183 1.16 13.74 -17.62
CA ALA A 183 1.53 15.15 -17.80
C ALA A 183 0.46 16.08 -17.20
N VAL A 184 0.80 17.32 -16.91
CA VAL A 184 -0.15 18.31 -16.39
C VAL A 184 -1.25 18.58 -17.42
N GLY A 185 -2.49 18.76 -16.94
CA GLY A 185 -3.69 18.97 -17.76
C GLY A 185 -4.70 17.84 -17.57
N THR A 186 -5.73 17.82 -18.43
CA THR A 186 -6.80 16.82 -18.34
C THR A 186 -6.31 15.40 -18.62
N GLN A 187 -6.66 14.46 -17.74
CA GLN A 187 -6.37 13.03 -17.91
C GLN A 187 -7.62 12.24 -18.27
N THR A 188 -7.43 11.12 -18.97
CA THR A 188 -8.46 10.09 -19.12
C THR A 188 -8.32 9.08 -17.99
N PHE A 189 -9.28 9.09 -17.06
CA PHE A 189 -9.28 8.17 -15.93
C PHE A 189 -10.04 6.88 -16.25
N VAL A 190 -9.41 5.74 -15.99
CA VAL A 190 -9.94 4.39 -16.30
C VAL A 190 -10.61 3.68 -15.12
N PHE A 191 -10.41 4.19 -13.90
CA PHE A 191 -11.10 3.80 -12.67
C PHE A 191 -10.98 4.88 -11.60
#